data_AF-A0A377PIZ6-F1
#
_entry.id   AF-A0A377PIZ6-F1
#
_cell.length_a   1.000
_cell.length_b   1.000
_cell.length_c   1.000
_cell.angle_alpha   90.00
_cell.angle_beta   90.00
_cell.angle_gamma   90.00
#
_symmetry.space_group_name_H-M   'P 1'
#
loop_
_entity.id
_entity.type
_entity.pdbx_description
1 polymer ?
#
loop_
_entity_poly.entity_id
_entity_poly.type
_entity_poly.pdbx_seq_one_letter_code
_entity_poly.pdbx_strand_id
1 'polypeptide(L)'
;MIFTDLELQDIKRCMDLFLSKRRPAENLRHENDLSYRITGHDIDIFELHASDEGKKPKMVEQPSIKVTYVEDTKQWTLYWMRPNAEWHLYQDDAVPSFSIAMRIVDRDEFGCFFG
;
A
#
# COMPACT_ATOMS: atom_id res chain seq x y z
N MET A 1 -15.46 10.62 10.36
CA MET A 1 -15.34 9.72 11.54
C MET A 1 -14.01 8.96 11.40
N ILE A 2 -13.75 7.87 12.13
CA ILE A 2 -12.72 6.89 11.76
C ILE A 2 -13.48 5.67 11.23
N PHE A 3 -12.88 4.88 10.33
CA PHE A 3 -13.51 3.66 9.79
C PHE A 3 -14.24 2.85 10.86
N THR A 4 -15.43 2.37 10.53
CA THR A 4 -16.21 1.48 11.40
C THR A 4 -15.47 0.15 11.58
N ASP A 5 -15.71 -0.58 12.66
CA ASP A 5 -15.13 -1.91 12.92
C ASP A 5 -15.34 -2.89 11.74
N LEU A 6 -16.55 -2.89 11.16
CA LEU A 6 -16.89 -3.67 9.97
C LEU A 6 -16.04 -3.30 8.73
N GLU A 7 -15.84 -2.00 8.49
CA GLU A 7 -15.05 -1.51 7.36
C GLU A 7 -13.57 -1.86 7.55
N LEU A 8 -13.05 -1.67 8.76
CA LEU A 8 -11.69 -2.07 9.13
C LEU A 8 -11.48 -3.56 8.94
N GLN A 9 -12.45 -4.39 9.30
CA GLN A 9 -12.37 -5.83 9.12
C GLN A 9 -12.33 -6.22 7.64
N ASP A 10 -13.14 -5.59 6.80
CA ASP A 10 -13.15 -5.82 5.35
C ASP A 10 -11.84 -5.38 4.69
N ILE A 11 -11.36 -4.18 5.02
CA ILE A 11 -10.06 -3.65 4.56
C ILE A 11 -8.93 -4.58 4.97
N LYS A 12 -8.87 -4.97 6.24
CA LYS A 12 -7.84 -5.90 6.76
C LYS A 12 -7.88 -7.23 6.02
N ARG A 13 -9.06 -7.77 5.75
CA ARG A 13 -9.23 -9.02 5.00
C ARG A 13 -8.75 -8.88 3.56
N CYS A 14 -9.07 -7.77 2.91
CA CYS A 14 -8.63 -7.48 1.55
C CYS A 14 -7.11 -7.31 1.48
N MET A 15 -6.53 -6.60 2.46
CA MET A 15 -5.08 -6.44 2.61
C MET A 15 -4.38 -7.77 2.89
N ASP A 16 -4.94 -8.62 3.75
CA ASP A 16 -4.35 -9.94 4.04
C ASP A 16 -4.30 -10.83 2.80
N LEU A 17 -5.35 -10.80 1.97
CA LEU A 17 -5.37 -11.48 0.68
C LEU A 17 -4.33 -10.92 -0.31
N PHE A 18 -4.22 -9.60 -0.39
CA PHE A 18 -3.25 -8.92 -1.23
C PHE A 18 -1.80 -9.24 -0.80
N LEU A 19 -1.52 -9.13 0.49
CA LEU A 19 -0.24 -9.50 1.08
C LEU A 19 0.06 -10.98 0.89
N SER A 20 -0.91 -11.88 1.08
CA SER A 20 -0.70 -13.31 0.86
C SER A 20 -0.38 -13.66 -0.59
N LYS A 21 -0.90 -12.89 -1.54
CA LYS A 21 -0.61 -13.06 -2.98
C LYS A 21 0.79 -12.57 -3.36
N ARG A 22 1.27 -11.49 -2.73
CA ARG A 22 2.56 -10.85 -3.04
C ARG A 22 3.71 -11.23 -2.12
N ARG A 23 3.45 -11.70 -0.90
CA ARG A 23 4.48 -12.05 0.07
C ARG A 23 5.37 -13.12 -0.54
N PRO A 24 6.67 -12.85 -0.71
CA PRO A 24 7.58 -13.87 -1.16
C PRO A 24 7.74 -14.94 -0.06
N ALA A 25 8.37 -16.05 -0.42
CA ALA A 25 8.60 -17.17 0.50
C ALA A 25 9.22 -16.69 1.81
N GLU A 26 9.03 -17.41 2.91
CA GLU A 26 9.50 -17.02 4.25
C GLU A 26 11.01 -16.71 4.28
N ASN A 27 11.77 -17.35 3.39
CA ASN A 27 13.20 -17.13 3.17
C ASN A 27 13.56 -15.84 2.43
N LEU A 28 12.60 -15.00 2.04
CA LEU A 28 12.83 -13.70 1.42
C LEU A 28 12.22 -12.56 2.25
N ARG A 29 11.39 -12.88 3.26
CA ARG A 29 10.76 -11.89 4.16
C ARG A 29 11.76 -11.10 4.99
N HIS A 30 12.98 -11.63 5.17
CA HIS A 30 14.05 -10.90 5.86
C HIS A 30 14.75 -9.88 4.97
N GLU A 31 14.59 -9.99 3.64
CA GLU A 31 15.12 -9.04 2.67
C GLU A 31 14.04 -8.09 2.18
N ASN A 32 12.85 -8.57 1.85
CA ASN A 32 11.73 -7.78 1.34
C ASN A 32 10.41 -8.21 2.00
N ASP A 33 9.80 -7.34 2.79
CA ASP A 33 8.46 -7.54 3.38
C ASP A 33 7.53 -6.40 2.99
N LEU A 34 6.23 -6.69 2.93
CA LEU A 34 5.20 -5.70 2.66
C LEU A 34 4.38 -5.47 3.91
N SER A 35 4.27 -4.20 4.30
CA SER A 35 3.52 -3.78 5.47
C SER A 35 2.59 -2.63 5.14
N TYR A 36 1.58 -2.45 5.98
CA TYR A 36 0.61 -1.38 5.82
C TYR A 36 0.23 -0.79 7.16
N ARG A 37 -0.19 0.46 7.12
CA ARG A 37 -0.63 1.24 8.26
C ARG A 37 -1.92 1.93 7.91
N ILE A 38 -2.90 1.81 8.80
CA ILE A 38 -4.18 2.49 8.66
C ILE A 38 -4.20 3.64 9.66
N THR A 39 -4.33 4.86 9.15
CA THR A 39 -4.37 6.09 9.93
C THR A 39 -5.66 6.84 9.61
N GLY A 40 -6.68 6.70 10.45
CA GLY A 40 -7.97 7.37 10.20
C GLY A 40 -8.66 6.79 8.96
N HIS A 41 -8.66 7.52 7.85
CA HIS A 41 -9.17 7.09 6.54
C HIS A 41 -8.08 6.87 5.48
N ASP A 42 -6.83 7.03 5.89
CA ASP A 42 -5.67 6.81 5.05
C ASP A 42 -5.09 5.43 5.33
N ILE A 43 -4.75 4.71 4.26
CA ILE A 43 -4.10 3.40 4.29
C ILE A 43 -2.79 3.56 3.56
N ASP A 44 -1.71 3.66 4.32
CA ASP A 44 -0.35 3.78 3.81
C ASP A 44 0.26 2.38 3.71
N ILE A 45 0.68 2.00 2.52
CA ILE A 45 1.37 0.74 2.21
C ILE A 45 2.83 1.08 1.96
N PHE A 46 3.71 0.37 2.66
CA PHE A 46 5.14 0.55 2.59
C PHE A 46 5.82 -0.80 2.47
N GLU A 47 6.88 -0.80 1.68
CA GLU A 47 7.74 -1.96 1.51
C GLU A 47 8.93 -1.83 2.45
N LEU A 48 9.24 -2.91 3.15
CA LEU A 48 10.34 -3.03 4.07
C LEU A 48 11.45 -3.78 3.35
N HIS A 49 12.51 -3.08 2.99
CA HIS A 49 13.66 -3.67 2.33
C HIS A 49 14.88 -3.62 3.25
N ALA A 50 15.60 -4.74 3.33
CA ALA A 50 16.93 -4.77 3.93
C ALA A 50 17.89 -4.07 2.97
N SER A 51 18.19 -2.81 3.25
CA SER A 51 19.19 -2.09 2.49
C SER A 51 20.59 -2.50 2.95
N ASP A 52 21.43 -2.93 2.01
CA ASP A 52 22.86 -3.19 2.21
C ASP A 52 23.70 -1.89 2.15
N GLU A 53 23.06 -0.73 2.33
CA GLU A 53 23.71 0.59 2.28
C GLU A 53 24.50 0.83 3.59
N GLY A 54 25.57 0.06 3.79
CA GLY A 54 26.56 0.21 4.86
C GLY A 54 26.89 -1.07 5.64
N LYS A 55 27.82 -0.97 6.60
CA LYS A 55 28.32 -2.09 7.44
C LYS A 55 27.27 -2.78 8.34
N LYS A 56 26.00 -2.37 8.30
CA LYS A 56 24.91 -2.96 9.10
C LYS A 56 23.64 -3.03 8.23
N PRO A 57 23.02 -4.21 8.07
CA PRO A 57 21.73 -4.30 7.42
C PRO A 57 20.73 -3.48 8.23
N LYS A 58 20.08 -2.52 7.58
CA LYS A 58 18.98 -1.75 8.15
C LYS A 58 17.74 -2.04 7.32
N MET A 59 16.63 -2.33 8.00
CA MET A 59 15.32 -2.31 7.36
C MET A 59 14.95 -0.87 7.10
N VAL A 60 14.76 -0.54 5.83
CA VAL A 60 14.29 0.76 5.37
C VAL A 60 12.83 0.59 4.99
N GLU A 61 11.97 1.45 5.55
CA GLU A 61 10.56 1.52 5.21
C GLU A 61 10.41 2.47 4.03
N GLN A 62 9.99 1.95 2.88
CA GLN A 62 9.79 2.71 1.66
C GLN A 62 8.29 2.87 1.43
N PRO A 63 7.70 4.05 1.74
CA PRO A 63 6.31 4.32 1.41
C PRO A 63 6.14 4.20 -0.09
N SER A 64 5.19 3.38 -0.51
CA SER A 64 5.01 3.03 -1.92
C SER A 64 3.64 3.48 -2.41
N ILE A 65 2.59 3.13 -1.66
CA ILE A 65 1.20 3.47 -2.00
C ILE A 65 0.53 4.09 -0.79
N LYS A 66 -0.33 5.06 -1.03
CA LYS A 66 -1.27 5.57 -0.04
C LYS A 66 -2.67 5.56 -0.62
N VAL A 67 -3.62 5.01 0.12
CA VAL A 67 -5.01 4.92 -0.29
C VAL A 67 -5.85 5.70 0.70
N THR A 68 -6.51 6.76 0.25
CA THR A 68 -7.33 7.60 1.12
C THR A 68 -8.80 7.38 0.79
N TYR A 69 -9.60 7.07 1.81
CA TYR A 69 -11.06 7.00 1.68
C TYR A 69 -11.68 8.38 1.86
N VAL A 70 -12.47 8.80 0.87
CA VAL A 70 -13.20 10.07 0.89
C VAL A 70 -14.66 9.76 1.22
N GLU A 71 -15.06 10.03 2.47
CA GLU A 71 -16.45 9.79 2.93
C GLU A 71 -17.48 10.58 2.12
N ASP A 72 -17.11 11.78 1.64
CA ASP A 72 -17.99 12.70 0.91
C ASP A 72 -18.47 12.10 -0.42
N THR A 73 -17.53 11.53 -1.19
CA THR A 73 -17.82 10.87 -2.47
C THR A 73 -18.04 9.36 -2.32
N LYS A 74 -17.76 8.79 -1.13
CA LYS A 74 -17.70 7.33 -0.86
C LYS A 74 -16.78 6.59 -1.83
N GLN A 75 -15.68 7.24 -2.21
CA GLN A 75 -14.70 6.71 -3.14
C GLN A 75 -13.30 6.69 -2.51
N TRP A 76 -12.44 5.87 -3.09
CA TRP A 76 -11.07 5.65 -2.67
C TRP A 76 -10.12 6.32 -3.66
N THR A 77 -9.22 7.15 -3.15
CA THR A 77 -8.21 7.83 -3.97
C THR A 77 -6.86 7.17 -3.75
N LEU A 78 -6.18 6.84 -4.84
CA LEU A 78 -4.86 6.21 -4.84
C LEU A 78 -3.77 7.26 -5.06
N TYR A 79 -2.78 7.22 -4.19
CA TYR A 79 -1.57 8.00 -4.29
C TYR A 79 -0.38 7.04 -4.36
N TRP A 80 0.63 7.43 -5.12
CA TRP A 80 1.90 6.73 -5.23
C TRP A 80 3.03 7.66 -4.84
N MET A 81 4.04 7.11 -4.16
CA MET A 81 5.22 7.85 -3.80
C MET A 81 6.20 7.83 -4.97
N ARG A 82 6.60 9.00 -5.46
CA ARG A 82 7.62 9.08 -6.50
C ARG A 82 9.03 9.06 -5.90
N PRO A 83 10.07 8.73 -6.70
CA PRO A 83 11.47 8.78 -6.23
C PRO A 83 11.93 10.15 -5.72
N ASN A 84 11.22 11.23 -6.05
CA ASN A 84 11.40 12.58 -5.48
C ASN A 84 10.78 12.75 -4.08
N ALA A 85 10.28 11.68 -3.44
CA ALA A 85 9.59 11.68 -2.14
C ALA A 85 8.31 12.54 -2.10
N GLU A 86 7.68 12.75 -3.26
CA GLU A 86 6.41 13.47 -3.40
C GLU A 86 5.28 12.46 -3.69
N TRP A 87 4.15 12.64 -3.00
CA TRP A 87 2.93 11.86 -3.25
C TRP A 87 2.22 12.41 -4.48
N HIS A 88 2.01 11.56 -5.47
CA HIS A 88 1.23 11.88 -6.65
C HIS A 88 -0.04 11.05 -6.69
N LEU A 89 -1.12 11.59 -7.25
CA LEU A 89 -2.27 10.77 -7.59
C LEU A 89 -1.87 9.77 -8.66
N TYR A 90 -2.20 8.50 -8.43
CA TYR A 90 -1.97 7.45 -9.41
C TYR A 90 -2.99 7.52 -10.54
N GLN A 91 -4.24 7.85 -10.19
CA GLN A 91 -5.32 8.07 -11.12
C GLN A 91 -6.28 9.10 -10.53
N ASP A 92 -6.72 10.07 -11.33
CA ASP A 92 -7.76 11.03 -10.95
C ASP A 92 -9.13 10.36 -10.74
N ASP A 93 -9.29 9.11 -11.19
CA ASP A 93 -10.50 8.32 -11.00
C ASP A 93 -10.50 7.72 -9.58
N ALA A 94 -11.36 8.26 -8.73
CA ALA A 94 -11.57 7.74 -7.40
C ALA A 94 -12.38 6.44 -7.49
N VAL A 95 -11.82 5.35 -6.97
CA VAL A 95 -12.39 4.02 -7.15
C VAL A 95 -13.49 3.74 -6.13
N PRO A 96 -14.57 3.05 -6.52
CA PRO A 96 -15.71 2.81 -5.63
C PRO A 96 -15.43 1.78 -4.53
N SER A 97 -14.32 1.04 -4.60
CA SER A 97 -14.02 -0.03 -3.64
C SER A 97 -12.52 -0.25 -3.46
N PHE A 98 -12.13 -0.53 -2.22
CA PHE A 98 -10.74 -0.82 -1.85
C PHE A 98 -10.16 -2.00 -2.63
N SER A 99 -10.96 -3.04 -2.90
CA SER A 99 -10.52 -4.20 -3.69
C SER A 99 -10.16 -3.83 -5.13
N ILE A 100 -10.85 -2.87 -5.74
CA ILE A 100 -10.49 -2.35 -7.07
C ILE A 100 -9.19 -1.57 -6.97
N ALA A 101 -9.02 -0.78 -5.91
CA ALA A 101 -7.78 -0.06 -5.65
C ALA A 101 -6.57 -1.01 -5.60
N MET A 102 -6.69 -2.09 -4.82
CA MET A 102 -5.66 -3.14 -4.73
C MET A 102 -5.42 -3.86 -6.06
N ARG A 103 -6.45 -4.07 -6.89
CA ARG A 103 -6.28 -4.65 -8.23
C ARG A 103 -5.49 -3.75 -9.17
N ILE A 104 -5.67 -2.44 -9.07
CA ILE A 104 -4.89 -1.46 -9.85
C ILE A 104 -3.42 -1.51 -9.41
N VAL A 105 -3.18 -1.53 -8.10
CA VAL A 105 -1.83 -1.66 -7.51
C VAL A 105 -1.18 -3.02 -7.83
N ASP A 106 -1.96 -4.10 -7.89
CA ASP A 106 -1.52 -5.45 -8.28
C ASP A 106 -1.18 -5.53 -9.77
N ARG A 107 -2.00 -4.92 -10.63
CA ARG A 107 -1.75 -4.83 -12.07
C ARG A 107 -0.48 -4.05 -12.36
N ASP A 108 -0.23 -2.99 -11.59
CA ASP A 108 0.84 -2.04 -11.76
C ASP A 108 1.13 -1.75 -13.25
N GLU A 109 0.10 -1.34 -14.00
CA GLU A 109 0.18 -1.20 -15.46
C GLU A 109 1.30 -0.26 -15.92
N PHE A 110 1.72 0.65 -15.03
CA PHE A 110 2.78 1.62 -15.28
C PHE A 110 4.13 1.26 -14.64
N GLY A 111 4.25 0.13 -13.93
CA GLY A 111 5.48 -0.24 -13.20
C GLY A 111 5.90 0.81 -12.16
N CYS A 112 4.92 1.55 -11.62
CA CYS A 112 5.13 2.73 -10.80
C CYS A 112 5.04 2.43 -9.30
N PHE A 113 4.50 1.27 -8.94
CA PHE A 113 4.35 0.85 -7.57
C PHE A 113 5.40 -0.18 -7.16
N PHE A 114 5.70 -1.16 -8.02
CA PHE A 114 6.62 -2.26 -7.74
C PHE A 114 7.58 -2.40 -8.92
N GLY A 115 8.72 -1.73 -8.84
CA GLY A 115 9.75 -1.67 -9.88
C GLY A 115 11.07 -2.26 -9.44
#